data_AF-A0A8J8H5L2-F1
#
_entry.id   AF-A0A8J8H5L2-F1
#
_cell.length_a   1.000
_cell.length_b   1.000
_cell.length_c   1.000
_cell.angle_alpha   90.00
_cell.angle_beta   90.00
_cell.angle_gamma   90.00
#
_symmetry.space_group_name_H-M   'P 1'
#
loop_
_entity.id
_entity.type
_entity.pdbx_description
1 polymer ?
#
loop_
_entity_poly.entity_id
_entity_poly.type
_entity_poly.pdbx_seq_one_letter_code
_entity_poly.pdbx_strand_id
1 'polypeptide(L)'
;MDNARTPRPGVVTVAVTLMIVVAAGWVADAIGLAVGAGDYPAQVARAVDDSGVRMPGGALDGFARGISMMAIALTLVAAIGMIVVALLTARGGFGARIAAWVVIGLTVMCDLTGLTSAFAGFSGNAYVNAYSRDSGGTRTFVQRLPDGYPDWYHLLSGVVATFAVLALGAAAILLLLPKSNDYFRRRPVAPAVPGWHAPGPNPQWTAGQAAALSVLAGQRERGEVTEEQYGAEYRRILGGR
;
A
#
# COMPACT_ATOMS: atom_id res chain seq x y z
N MET A 1 -23.18 18.26 18.47
CA MET A 1 -21.72 18.11 18.62
C MET A 1 -21.17 17.69 17.27
N ASP A 2 -21.10 18.66 16.36
CA ASP A 2 -20.63 18.41 15.00
C ASP A 2 -19.11 18.52 15.00
N ASN A 3 -18.46 17.36 15.03
CA ASN A 3 -17.03 17.24 14.78
C ASN A 3 -16.75 17.90 13.42
N ALA A 4 -16.18 19.10 13.44
CA ALA A 4 -15.72 19.81 12.26
C ALA A 4 -14.69 18.92 11.54
N ARG A 5 -15.16 18.09 10.60
CA ARG A 5 -14.30 17.29 9.75
C ARG A 5 -13.50 18.28 8.93
N THR A 6 -12.20 18.34 9.18
CA THR A 6 -11.26 19.07 8.34
C THR A 6 -11.53 18.65 6.88
N PRO A 7 -11.79 19.59 5.97
CA PRO A 7 -12.06 19.27 4.56
C PRO A 7 -10.94 18.39 4.03
N ARG A 8 -11.29 17.26 3.42
CA ARG A 8 -10.31 16.31 2.86
C ARG A 8 -9.47 17.04 1.81
N PRO A 9 -8.13 17.09 1.95
CA PRO A 9 -7.27 17.68 0.92
C PRO A 9 -7.45 16.92 -0.39
N GLY A 10 -7.58 17.63 -1.52
CA GLY A 10 -7.72 17.01 -2.84
C GLY A 10 -6.61 16.00 -3.16
N VAL A 11 -5.40 16.22 -2.63
CA VAL A 11 -4.24 15.31 -2.72
C VAL A 11 -4.53 13.92 -2.14
N VAL A 12 -5.23 13.86 -0.99
CA VAL A 12 -5.60 12.59 -0.34
C VAL A 12 -6.68 11.88 -1.15
N THR A 13 -7.64 12.63 -1.70
CA THR A 13 -8.68 12.06 -2.56
C THR A 13 -8.07 11.43 -3.81
N VAL A 14 -7.14 12.12 -4.49
CA VAL A 14 -6.46 11.57 -5.68
C VAL A 14 -5.68 10.31 -5.34
N ALA A 15 -4.92 10.30 -4.23
CA ALA A 15 -4.19 9.11 -3.80
C ALA A 15 -5.12 7.91 -3.52
N VAL A 16 -6.24 8.15 -2.84
CA VAL A 16 -7.25 7.11 -2.56
C VAL A 16 -7.91 6.62 -3.85
N THR A 17 -8.23 7.52 -4.78
CA THR A 17 -8.77 7.13 -6.09
C THR A 17 -7.79 6.27 -6.86
N LEU A 18 -6.49 6.61 -6.88
CA LEU A 18 -5.46 5.79 -7.52
C LEU A 18 -5.40 4.39 -6.91
N MET A 19 -5.42 4.25 -5.57
CA MET A 19 -5.43 2.94 -4.92
C MET A 19 -6.68 2.11 -5.29
N ILE A 20 -7.84 2.75 -5.40
CA ILE A 20 -9.08 2.07 -5.81
C ILE A 20 -9.00 1.61 -7.26
N VAL A 21 -8.47 2.45 -8.16
CA VAL A 21 -8.28 2.08 -9.58
C VAL A 21 -7.31 0.90 -9.69
N VAL A 22 -6.23 0.88 -8.92
CA VAL A 22 -5.29 -0.25 -8.87
C VAL A 22 -5.98 -1.52 -8.38
N ALA A 23 -6.76 -1.43 -7.29
CA ALA A 23 -7.52 -2.57 -6.80
C ALA A 23 -8.53 -3.09 -7.84
N ALA A 24 -9.18 -2.21 -8.60
CA ALA A 24 -10.04 -2.59 -9.71
C ALA A 24 -9.26 -3.28 -10.83
N GLY A 25 -8.03 -2.83 -11.10
CA GLY A 25 -7.09 -3.50 -12.01
C GLY A 25 -6.79 -4.93 -11.59
N TRP A 26 -6.53 -5.19 -10.31
CA TRP A 26 -6.30 -6.55 -9.80
C TRP A 26 -7.55 -7.43 -9.85
N VAL A 27 -8.75 -6.85 -9.66
CA VAL A 27 -9.99 -7.60 -9.88
C VAL A 27 -10.14 -7.96 -11.35
N ALA A 28 -9.83 -7.05 -12.28
CA ALA A 28 -9.85 -7.34 -13.71
C ALA A 28 -8.81 -8.40 -14.09
N ASP A 29 -7.61 -8.36 -13.51
CA ASP A 29 -6.57 -9.38 -13.67
C ASP A 29 -7.05 -10.74 -13.13
N ALA A 30 -7.65 -10.79 -11.94
CA ALA A 30 -8.23 -12.01 -11.37
C ALA A 30 -9.36 -12.59 -12.25
N ILE A 31 -10.19 -11.74 -12.85
CA ILE A 31 -11.21 -12.17 -13.83
C ILE A 31 -10.54 -12.71 -15.09
N GLY A 32 -9.50 -12.05 -15.61
CA GLY A 32 -8.72 -12.52 -16.75
C GLY A 32 -8.11 -13.91 -16.48
N LEU A 33 -7.53 -14.08 -15.29
CA LEU A 33 -7.04 -15.36 -14.77
C LEU A 33 -8.15 -16.40 -14.71
N ALA A 34 -9.33 -16.06 -14.19
CA ALA A 34 -10.46 -16.98 -14.07
C ALA A 34 -11.00 -17.41 -15.44
N VAL A 35 -11.04 -16.49 -16.41
CA VAL A 35 -11.43 -16.78 -17.80
C VAL A 35 -10.38 -17.67 -18.47
N GLY A 36 -9.09 -17.38 -18.31
CA GLY A 36 -8.00 -18.22 -18.83
C GLY A 36 -7.88 -19.58 -18.14
N ALA A 37 -8.25 -19.66 -16.85
CA ALA A 37 -8.19 -20.87 -16.04
C ALA A 37 -9.20 -21.95 -16.48
N GLY A 38 -10.22 -21.60 -17.25
CA GLY A 38 -11.17 -22.58 -17.81
C GLY A 38 -10.49 -23.58 -18.74
N ASP A 39 -9.61 -23.09 -19.62
CA ASP A 39 -8.88 -23.89 -20.61
C ASP A 39 -7.49 -24.32 -20.11
N TYR A 40 -7.04 -23.75 -19.00
CA TYR A 40 -5.71 -23.99 -18.43
C TYR A 40 -5.39 -25.46 -18.13
N PRO A 41 -6.28 -26.29 -17.56
CA PRO A 41 -5.97 -27.71 -17.32
C PRO A 41 -5.68 -28.47 -18.63
N ALA A 42 -6.44 -28.19 -19.69
CA ALA A 42 -6.24 -28.82 -20.99
C ALA A 42 -4.93 -28.38 -21.66
N GLN A 43 -4.53 -27.12 -21.49
CA GLN A 43 -3.27 -26.60 -22.01
C GLN A 43 -2.06 -27.12 -21.23
N VAL A 44 -2.16 -27.19 -19.89
CA VAL A 44 -1.12 -27.80 -19.05
C VAL A 44 -0.96 -29.29 -19.36
N ALA A 45 -2.06 -30.03 -19.55
CA ALA A 45 -2.00 -31.43 -19.96
C ALA A 45 -1.25 -31.62 -21.28
N ARG A 46 -1.55 -30.80 -22.31
CA ARG A 46 -0.82 -30.82 -23.60
C ARG A 46 0.66 -30.49 -23.43
N ALA A 47 0.99 -29.45 -22.67
CA ALA A 47 2.38 -29.05 -22.43
C ALA A 47 3.18 -30.11 -21.65
N VAL A 48 2.51 -30.87 -20.77
CA VAL A 48 3.13 -32.00 -20.06
C VAL A 48 3.35 -33.18 -21.00
N ASP A 49 2.35 -33.54 -21.82
CA ASP A 49 2.48 -34.60 -22.82
C ASP A 49 3.64 -34.31 -23.78
N ASP A 50 3.76 -33.05 -24.23
CA ASP A 50 4.86 -32.58 -25.08
C ASP A 50 6.23 -32.58 -24.38
N SER A 51 6.26 -32.52 -23.05
CA SER A 51 7.50 -32.57 -22.25
C SER A 51 7.98 -34.00 -21.92
N GLY A 52 7.17 -35.03 -22.25
CA GLY A 52 7.47 -36.43 -21.98
C GLY A 52 7.41 -36.82 -20.49
N VAL A 53 6.99 -35.93 -19.60
CA VAL A 53 6.89 -36.17 -18.16
C VAL A 53 5.57 -36.89 -17.85
N ARG A 54 5.63 -38.19 -17.53
CA ARG A 54 4.46 -38.94 -17.04
C ARG A 54 4.24 -38.68 -15.55
N MET A 55 3.21 -37.90 -15.21
CA MET A 55 2.67 -37.90 -13.84
C MET A 55 1.48 -38.87 -13.73
N PRO A 56 1.24 -39.46 -12.56
CA PRO A 56 0.09 -40.33 -12.32
C PRO A 56 -1.25 -39.60 -12.55
N GLY A 57 -2.19 -40.28 -13.22
CA GLY A 57 -3.41 -39.69 -13.78
C GLY A 57 -4.26 -38.90 -12.79
N GLY A 58 -4.63 -37.67 -13.16
CA GLY A 58 -5.50 -36.76 -12.41
C GLY A 58 -4.81 -35.85 -11.39
N ALA A 59 -3.59 -36.19 -10.93
CA ALA A 59 -2.85 -35.36 -9.99
C ALA A 59 -2.43 -34.00 -10.59
N LEU A 60 -2.13 -33.99 -11.89
CA LEU A 60 -1.81 -32.79 -12.66
C LEU A 60 -2.99 -31.83 -12.78
N ASP A 61 -4.16 -32.34 -13.14
CA ASP A 61 -5.36 -31.51 -13.28
C ASP A 61 -5.75 -30.90 -11.93
N GLY A 62 -5.67 -31.68 -10.85
CA GLY A 62 -5.91 -31.21 -9.48
C GLY A 62 -4.89 -30.15 -9.05
N PHE A 63 -3.61 -30.36 -9.34
CA PHE A 63 -2.54 -29.41 -9.03
C PHE A 63 -2.66 -28.11 -9.85
N ALA A 64 -2.85 -28.22 -11.16
CA ALA A 64 -2.98 -27.08 -12.08
C ALA A 64 -4.22 -26.24 -11.74
N ARG A 65 -5.36 -26.89 -11.47
CA ARG A 65 -6.57 -26.17 -11.02
C ARG A 65 -6.36 -25.57 -9.63
N GLY A 66 -5.70 -26.28 -8.72
CA GLY A 66 -5.40 -25.82 -7.37
C GLY A 66 -4.51 -24.57 -7.34
N ILE A 67 -3.43 -24.55 -8.12
CA ILE A 67 -2.51 -23.40 -8.16
C ILE A 67 -3.17 -22.17 -8.79
N SER A 68 -3.98 -22.34 -9.84
CA SER A 68 -4.72 -21.23 -10.44
C SER A 68 -5.78 -20.67 -9.50
N MET A 69 -6.51 -21.53 -8.78
CA MET A 69 -7.47 -21.09 -7.77
C MET A 69 -6.79 -20.36 -6.61
N MET A 70 -5.62 -20.84 -6.17
CA MET A 70 -4.83 -20.17 -5.14
C MET A 70 -4.35 -18.79 -5.62
N ALA A 71 -3.88 -18.68 -6.86
CA ALA A 71 -3.45 -17.41 -7.46
C ALA A 71 -4.61 -16.41 -7.51
N ILE A 72 -5.78 -16.82 -8.01
CA ILE A 72 -7.00 -16.00 -8.04
C ILE A 72 -7.37 -15.53 -6.63
N ALA A 73 -7.39 -16.46 -5.66
CA ALA A 73 -7.73 -16.14 -4.28
C ALA A 73 -6.75 -15.11 -3.67
N LEU A 74 -5.45 -15.28 -3.90
CA LEU A 74 -4.42 -14.37 -3.41
C LEU A 74 -4.55 -12.97 -4.02
N THR A 75 -4.77 -12.88 -5.34
CA THR A 75 -4.99 -11.60 -6.04
C THR A 75 -6.22 -10.88 -5.51
N LEU A 76 -7.32 -11.61 -5.25
CA LEU A 76 -8.53 -11.02 -4.66
C LEU A 76 -8.31 -10.55 -3.22
N VAL A 77 -7.59 -11.32 -2.39
CA VAL A 77 -7.23 -10.90 -1.03
C VAL A 77 -6.37 -9.64 -1.06
N ALA A 78 -5.41 -9.55 -1.98
CA ALA A 78 -4.60 -8.34 -2.17
C ALA A 78 -5.48 -7.13 -2.57
N ALA A 79 -6.42 -7.31 -3.51
CA ALA A 79 -7.36 -6.26 -3.92
C ALA A 79 -8.22 -5.76 -2.76
N ILE A 80 -8.77 -6.67 -1.96
CA ILE A 80 -9.53 -6.31 -0.76
C ILE A 80 -8.63 -5.58 0.23
N GLY A 81 -7.43 -6.08 0.49
CA GLY A 81 -6.46 -5.43 1.38
C GLY A 81 -6.15 -3.99 0.94
N MET A 82 -5.98 -3.76 -0.35
CA MET A 82 -5.74 -2.44 -0.89
C MET A 82 -6.94 -1.50 -0.74
N ILE A 83 -8.16 -2.00 -0.93
CA ILE A 83 -9.38 -1.24 -0.65
C ILE A 83 -9.46 -0.86 0.84
N VAL A 84 -9.19 -1.81 1.74
CA VAL A 84 -9.19 -1.53 3.19
C VAL A 84 -8.17 -0.45 3.53
N VAL A 85 -6.95 -0.55 3.01
CA VAL A 85 -5.92 0.47 3.20
C VAL A 85 -6.37 1.82 2.64
N ALA A 86 -6.91 1.87 1.42
CA ALA A 86 -7.41 3.10 0.82
C ALA A 86 -8.49 3.78 1.69
N LEU A 87 -9.41 2.99 2.25
CA LEU A 87 -10.44 3.47 3.18
C LEU A 87 -9.86 3.96 4.51
N LEU A 88 -8.84 3.28 5.04
CA LEU A 88 -8.14 3.73 6.24
C LEU A 88 -7.37 5.03 5.99
N THR A 89 -6.72 5.16 4.83
CA THR A 89 -6.03 6.38 4.41
C THR A 89 -7.03 7.54 4.27
N ALA A 90 -8.22 7.28 3.72
CA ALA A 90 -9.31 8.25 3.64
C ALA A 90 -9.87 8.69 5.00
N ARG A 91 -9.60 7.94 6.08
CA ARG A 91 -9.98 8.28 7.46
C ARG A 91 -8.97 9.18 8.18
N GLY A 92 -7.77 9.39 7.63
CA GLY A 92 -6.81 10.36 8.18
C GLY A 92 -6.09 9.93 9.47
N GLY A 93 -6.07 8.64 9.81
CA GLY A 93 -5.35 8.15 10.99
C GLY A 93 -3.83 8.06 10.76
N PHE A 94 -3.02 8.34 11.79
CA PHE A 94 -1.55 8.19 11.72
C PHE A 94 -1.14 6.74 11.37
N GLY A 95 -1.79 5.74 11.98
CA GLY A 95 -1.55 4.32 11.69
C GLY A 95 -1.91 3.92 10.26
N ALA A 96 -2.87 4.60 9.62
CA ALA A 96 -3.24 4.32 8.24
C ALA A 96 -2.11 4.67 7.26
N ARG A 97 -1.28 5.66 7.61
CA ARG A 97 -0.15 6.05 6.78
C ARG A 97 0.95 5.00 6.80
N ILE A 98 1.29 4.47 7.97
CA ILE A 98 2.27 3.38 8.11
C ILE A 98 1.77 2.12 7.39
N ALA A 99 0.50 1.75 7.59
CA ALA A 99 -0.10 0.62 6.89
C ALA A 99 -0.04 0.80 5.36
N ALA A 100 -0.35 2.01 4.86
CA ALA A 100 -0.24 2.31 3.44
C ALA A 100 1.19 2.17 2.92
N TRP A 101 2.20 2.65 3.65
CA TRP A 101 3.61 2.50 3.25
C TRP A 101 4.04 1.04 3.16
N VAL A 102 3.69 0.23 4.17
CA VAL A 102 4.06 -1.19 4.18
C VAL A 102 3.36 -1.93 3.04
N VAL A 103 2.07 -1.68 2.82
CA VAL A 103 1.31 -2.35 1.77
C VAL A 103 1.77 -1.91 0.38
N ILE A 104 1.93 -0.60 0.13
CA ILE A 104 2.46 -0.11 -1.14
C ILE A 104 3.85 -0.67 -1.42
N GLY A 105 4.75 -0.65 -0.44
CA GLY A 105 6.11 -1.18 -0.61
C GLY A 105 6.12 -2.67 -0.91
N LEU A 106 5.31 -3.46 -0.20
CA LEU A 106 5.19 -4.89 -0.43
C LEU A 106 4.61 -5.20 -1.82
N THR A 107 3.54 -4.52 -2.20
CA THR A 107 2.93 -4.70 -3.53
C THR A 107 3.89 -4.32 -4.64
N VAL A 108 4.55 -3.17 -4.55
CA VAL A 108 5.53 -2.73 -5.56
C VAL A 108 6.69 -3.72 -5.66
N MET A 109 7.16 -4.27 -4.53
CA MET A 109 8.17 -5.34 -4.55
C MET A 109 7.66 -6.57 -5.31
N CYS A 110 6.44 -7.04 -5.04
CA CYS A 110 5.85 -8.17 -5.72
C CYS A 110 5.69 -7.92 -7.23
N ASP A 111 5.15 -6.76 -7.62
CA ASP A 111 4.95 -6.40 -9.03
C ASP A 111 6.29 -6.25 -9.78
N LEU A 112 7.30 -5.68 -9.14
CA LEU A 112 8.66 -5.59 -9.69
C LEU A 112 9.30 -6.96 -9.88
N THR A 113 9.11 -7.90 -8.95
CA THR A 113 9.59 -9.28 -9.15
C THR A 113 8.88 -9.99 -10.29
N GLY A 114 7.59 -9.75 -10.47
CA GLY A 114 6.83 -10.27 -11.62
C GLY A 114 7.30 -9.68 -12.95
N LEU A 115 7.47 -8.36 -13.02
CA LEU A 115 7.96 -7.65 -14.21
C LEU A 115 9.39 -8.05 -14.57
N THR A 116 10.27 -8.15 -13.58
CA THR A 116 11.65 -8.62 -13.81
C THR A 116 11.69 -10.09 -14.19
N SER A 117 10.76 -10.94 -13.72
CA SER A 117 10.70 -12.35 -14.18
C SER A 117 10.34 -12.49 -15.66
N ALA A 118 9.65 -11.50 -16.25
CA ALA A 118 9.38 -11.43 -17.69
C ALA A 118 10.64 -11.08 -18.52
N PHE A 119 11.67 -10.49 -17.90
CA PHE A 119 12.91 -10.06 -18.57
C PHE A 119 14.19 -10.77 -18.10
N ALA A 120 14.23 -11.31 -16.88
CA ALA A 120 15.32 -12.06 -16.26
C ALA A 120 14.90 -12.71 -14.91
N GLY A 121 14.44 -13.96 -14.95
CA GLY A 121 14.77 -15.03 -13.99
C GLY A 121 14.81 -14.81 -12.46
N PHE A 122 14.03 -13.93 -11.83
CA PHE A 122 14.03 -13.78 -10.36
C PHE A 122 13.08 -14.78 -9.63
N SER A 123 13.67 -15.91 -9.28
CA SER A 123 13.56 -16.82 -8.11
C SER A 123 12.42 -16.77 -7.05
N GLY A 124 11.19 -16.34 -7.35
CA GLY A 124 10.02 -16.80 -6.56
C GLY A 124 9.68 -18.28 -6.82
N ASN A 125 9.97 -18.73 -8.05
CA ASN A 125 9.81 -20.10 -8.52
C ASN A 125 10.98 -21.03 -8.11
N ALA A 126 12.03 -20.52 -7.47
CA ALA A 126 13.25 -21.29 -7.19
C ALA A 126 13.03 -22.50 -6.28
N TYR A 127 12.07 -22.44 -5.33
CA TYR A 127 11.77 -23.55 -4.43
C TYR A 127 11.03 -24.71 -5.13
N VAL A 128 10.21 -24.43 -6.14
CA VAL A 128 9.53 -25.47 -6.95
C VAL A 128 10.44 -25.96 -8.10
N ASN A 129 11.44 -25.15 -8.49
CA ASN A 129 12.35 -25.40 -9.60
C ASN A 129 13.43 -26.47 -9.36
N ALA A 130 13.72 -26.85 -8.11
CA ALA A 130 14.82 -27.77 -7.83
C ALA A 130 14.55 -29.23 -8.28
N TYR A 131 13.28 -29.62 -8.46
CA TYR A 131 12.90 -31.02 -8.69
C TYR A 131 12.12 -31.30 -9.99
N SER A 132 11.83 -30.30 -10.82
CA SER A 132 11.00 -30.48 -12.02
C SER A 132 11.59 -29.76 -13.24
N ARG A 133 12.68 -30.33 -13.79
CA ARG A 133 13.22 -29.94 -15.10
C ARG A 133 12.50 -30.72 -16.20
N ASP A 134 12.22 -30.03 -17.30
CA ASP A 134 11.75 -30.65 -18.56
C ASP A 134 12.83 -31.58 -19.16
N SER A 135 12.43 -32.48 -20.05
CA SER A 135 13.27 -33.40 -20.83
C SER A 135 14.48 -32.72 -21.51
N GLY A 136 14.35 -31.44 -21.91
CA GLY A 136 15.44 -30.64 -22.48
C GLY A 136 16.38 -29.99 -21.46
N GLY A 137 16.13 -30.12 -20.14
CA GLY A 137 16.96 -29.61 -19.04
C GLY A 137 17.05 -28.08 -18.91
N THR A 138 16.46 -27.31 -19.83
CA THR A 138 16.65 -25.87 -19.98
C THR A 138 15.60 -25.02 -19.26
N ARG A 139 14.37 -25.51 -19.13
CA ARG A 139 13.29 -24.84 -18.38
C ARG A 139 12.65 -25.80 -17.39
N THR A 140 12.19 -25.26 -16.27
CA THR A 140 11.40 -26.04 -15.30
C THR A 140 9.93 -26.07 -15.72
N PHE A 141 9.18 -27.08 -15.25
CA PHE A 141 7.74 -27.18 -15.52
C PHE A 141 7.00 -25.88 -15.20
N VAL A 142 7.33 -25.27 -14.05
CA VAL A 142 6.78 -23.99 -13.58
C VAL A 142 7.07 -22.81 -14.54
N GLN A 143 8.16 -22.86 -15.29
CA GLN A 143 8.48 -21.83 -16.29
C GLN A 143 7.68 -21.99 -17.60
N ARG A 144 7.06 -23.15 -17.84
CA ARG A 144 6.17 -23.39 -18.99
C ARG A 144 4.70 -23.14 -18.69
N LEU A 145 4.32 -23.08 -17.40
CA LEU A 145 2.94 -22.76 -16.98
C LEU A 145 2.43 -21.42 -17.54
N PRO A 146 3.24 -20.34 -17.60
CA PRO A 146 2.82 -19.07 -18.20
C PRO A 146 2.49 -19.20 -19.70
N ASP A 147 3.20 -20.06 -20.45
CA ASP A 147 3.01 -20.23 -21.90
C ASP A 147 1.63 -20.82 -22.26
N GLY A 148 0.91 -21.38 -21.28
CA GLY A 148 -0.47 -21.85 -21.44
C GLY A 148 -1.54 -20.76 -21.24
N TYR A 149 -1.15 -19.51 -20.99
CA TYR A 149 -2.10 -18.40 -20.97
C TYR A 149 -2.19 -17.74 -22.35
N PRO A 150 -3.36 -17.19 -22.71
CA PRO A 150 -3.50 -16.45 -23.95
C PRO A 150 -2.58 -15.21 -23.98
N ASP A 151 -2.04 -14.87 -25.16
CA ASP A 151 -1.17 -13.69 -25.33
C ASP A 151 -1.80 -12.37 -24.86
N TRP A 152 -3.13 -12.22 -25.02
CA TRP A 152 -3.85 -11.04 -24.55
C TRP A 152 -3.81 -10.91 -23.03
N TYR A 153 -3.74 -12.03 -22.30
CA TYR A 153 -3.65 -12.03 -20.85
C TYR A 153 -2.28 -11.55 -20.39
N HIS A 154 -1.20 -11.97 -21.07
CA HIS A 154 0.14 -11.45 -20.79
C HIS A 154 0.22 -9.93 -20.98
N LEU A 155 -0.38 -9.42 -22.06
CA LEU A 155 -0.44 -7.98 -22.31
C LEU A 155 -1.27 -7.26 -21.23
N LEU A 156 -2.45 -7.79 -20.90
CA LEU A 156 -3.33 -7.22 -19.87
C LEU A 156 -2.62 -7.16 -18.51
N SER A 157 -2.05 -8.27 -18.06
CA SER A 157 -1.38 -8.37 -16.77
C SER A 157 -0.14 -7.46 -16.72
N GLY A 158 0.64 -7.39 -17.80
CA GLY A 158 1.79 -6.48 -17.90
C GLY A 158 1.39 -4.99 -17.85
N VAL A 159 0.29 -4.61 -18.51
CA VAL A 159 -0.25 -3.25 -18.47
C VAL A 159 -0.76 -2.92 -17.07
N VAL A 160 -1.52 -3.82 -16.44
CA VAL A 160 -2.06 -3.65 -15.08
C VAL A 160 -0.93 -3.53 -14.06
N ALA A 161 0.10 -4.38 -14.12
CA ALA A 161 1.25 -4.34 -13.22
C ALA A 161 2.04 -3.03 -13.39
N THR A 162 2.34 -2.64 -14.63
CA THR A 162 3.06 -1.39 -14.92
C THR A 162 2.27 -0.18 -14.42
N PHE A 163 0.97 -0.16 -14.70
CA PHE A 163 0.08 0.89 -14.22
C PHE A 163 0.01 0.92 -12.70
N ALA A 164 -0.08 -0.24 -12.03
CA ALA A 164 -0.10 -0.35 -10.58
C ALA A 164 1.15 0.24 -9.94
N VAL A 165 2.34 -0.12 -10.44
CA VAL A 165 3.62 0.43 -9.94
C VAL A 165 3.66 1.95 -10.08
N LEU A 166 3.27 2.50 -11.23
CA LEU A 166 3.24 3.95 -11.46
C LEU A 166 2.21 4.66 -10.59
N ALA A 167 0.99 4.10 -10.48
CA ALA A 167 -0.10 4.67 -9.70
C ALA A 167 0.17 4.64 -8.19
N LEU A 168 0.71 3.52 -7.68
CA LEU A 168 1.08 3.39 -6.27
C LEU A 168 2.30 4.25 -5.93
N GLY A 169 3.28 4.35 -6.84
CA GLY A 169 4.39 5.30 -6.70
C GLY A 169 3.92 6.75 -6.62
N ALA A 170 2.99 7.15 -7.49
CA ALA A 170 2.36 8.47 -7.43
C ALA A 170 1.58 8.67 -6.12
N ALA A 171 0.79 7.68 -5.68
CA ALA A 171 0.06 7.74 -4.43
C ALA A 171 0.99 7.89 -3.21
N ALA A 172 2.12 7.16 -3.20
CA ALA A 172 3.15 7.28 -2.18
C ALA A 172 3.76 8.69 -2.13
N ILE A 173 4.11 9.26 -3.29
CA ILE A 173 4.63 10.63 -3.38
C ILE A 173 3.59 11.64 -2.87
N LEU A 174 2.31 11.52 -3.28
CA LEU A 174 1.22 12.37 -2.78
C LEU A 174 1.04 12.27 -1.26
N LEU A 175 1.25 11.08 -0.69
CA LEU A 175 1.23 10.84 0.74
C LEU A 175 2.47 11.37 1.48
N LEU A 176 3.57 11.70 0.79
CA LEU A 176 4.74 12.36 1.39
C LEU A 176 4.57 13.89 1.49
N LEU A 177 3.70 14.50 0.68
CA LEU A 177 3.56 15.95 0.66
C LEU A 177 3.22 16.53 2.04
N PRO A 178 3.78 17.70 2.42
CA PRO A 178 3.51 18.32 3.72
C PRO A 178 2.02 18.61 3.94
N LYS A 179 1.28 18.94 2.86
CA LYS A 179 -0.18 19.10 2.89
C LYS A 179 -0.94 17.84 3.31
N SER A 180 -0.45 16.64 2.98
CA SER A 180 -1.06 15.39 3.46
C SER A 180 -0.62 15.10 4.90
N ASN A 181 0.60 15.46 5.29
CA ASN A 181 1.08 15.35 6.66
C ASN A 181 0.18 16.11 7.67
N ASP A 182 -0.25 17.32 7.30
CA ASP A 182 -1.15 18.13 8.14
C ASP A 182 -2.53 17.48 8.33
N TYR A 183 -3.00 16.69 7.35
CA TYR A 183 -4.26 15.95 7.45
C TYR A 183 -4.17 14.77 8.42
N PHE A 184 -3.03 14.08 8.46
CA PHE A 184 -2.80 12.94 9.36
C PHE A 184 -2.39 13.34 10.78
N ARG A 185 -1.99 14.60 10.99
CA ARG A 185 -1.70 15.13 12.32
C ARG A 185 -3.00 15.25 13.11
N ARG A 186 -3.14 14.42 14.15
CA ARG A 186 -4.14 14.67 15.20
C ARG A 186 -3.78 16.01 15.83
N ARG A 187 -4.59 17.05 15.58
CA ARG A 187 -4.55 18.24 16.43
C ARG A 187 -4.86 17.76 17.84
N PRO A 188 -4.04 18.07 18.85
CA PRO A 188 -4.45 17.83 20.22
C PRO A 188 -5.79 18.54 20.40
N VAL A 189 -6.84 17.78 20.65
CA VAL A 189 -8.05 18.36 21.23
C VAL A 189 -7.56 18.80 22.59
N ALA A 190 -7.27 20.10 22.74
CA ALA A 190 -6.96 20.66 24.04
C ALA A 190 -8.08 20.16 24.97
N PRO A 191 -7.76 19.48 26.09
CA PRO A 191 -8.80 19.10 27.02
C PRO A 191 -9.61 20.36 27.31
N ALA A 192 -10.93 20.29 27.14
CA ALA A 192 -11.83 21.36 27.54
C ALA A 192 -11.86 21.38 29.07
N VAL A 193 -10.74 21.78 29.67
CA VAL A 193 -10.65 22.12 31.08
C VAL A 193 -11.49 23.40 31.23
N PRO A 194 -12.60 23.37 31.99
CA PRO A 194 -13.39 24.58 32.22
C PRO A 194 -12.48 25.66 32.82
N GLY A 195 -12.27 26.76 32.07
CA GLY A 195 -11.38 27.86 32.46
C GLY A 195 -9.96 27.82 31.85
N TRP A 196 -9.59 26.80 31.08
CA TRP A 196 -8.30 26.77 30.38
C TRP A 196 -8.50 27.03 28.89
N HIS A 197 -8.24 28.27 28.47
CA HIS A 197 -8.08 28.59 27.07
C HIS A 197 -6.66 28.20 26.67
N ALA A 198 -6.53 27.14 25.86
CA ALA A 198 -5.28 26.91 25.15
C ALA A 198 -4.92 28.21 24.42
N PRO A 199 -3.67 28.71 24.52
CA PRO A 199 -3.25 29.86 23.75
C PRO A 199 -3.31 29.48 22.27
N GLY A 200 -4.46 29.74 21.64
CA GLY A 200 -4.58 29.69 20.20
C GLY A 200 -3.57 30.65 19.59
N PRO A 201 -3.17 30.45 18.33
CA PRO A 201 -2.32 31.40 17.63
C PRO A 201 -3.03 32.75 17.62
N ASN A 202 -2.64 33.63 18.54
CA ASN A 202 -3.20 34.95 18.63
C ASN A 202 -2.61 35.75 17.46
N PRO A 203 -3.43 36.33 16.57
CA PRO A 203 -2.95 37.05 15.40
C PRO A 203 -2.04 38.24 15.74
N GLN A 204 -1.98 38.64 17.02
CA GLN A 204 -1.10 39.71 17.51
C GLN A 204 0.31 39.23 17.94
N TRP A 205 0.61 37.94 17.89
CA TRP A 205 1.93 37.42 18.26
C TRP A 205 2.84 37.30 17.05
N THR A 206 4.09 37.72 17.22
CA THR A 206 5.13 37.46 16.23
C THR A 206 5.46 35.97 16.16
N ALA A 207 5.96 35.49 15.02
CA ALA A 207 6.40 34.10 14.87
C ALA A 207 7.44 33.69 15.92
N GLY A 208 8.30 34.63 16.35
CA GLY A 208 9.27 34.42 17.43
C GLY A 208 8.61 34.21 18.80
N GLN A 209 7.58 35.00 19.12
CA GLN A 209 6.82 34.84 20.36
C GLN A 209 6.05 33.52 20.39
N ALA A 210 5.43 33.13 19.28
CA ALA A 210 4.73 31.84 19.18
C ALA A 210 5.67 30.65 19.38
N ALA A 211 6.87 30.70 18.78
CA ALA A 211 7.89 29.68 18.97
C ALA A 211 8.37 29.60 20.43
N ALA A 212 8.67 30.75 21.05
CA ALA A 212 9.11 30.81 22.45
C ALA A 212 8.06 30.26 23.43
N LEU A 213 6.78 30.59 23.23
CA LEU A 213 5.68 30.07 24.04
C LEU A 213 5.50 28.55 23.89
N SER A 214 5.72 28.00 22.70
CA SER A 214 5.64 26.55 22.47
C SER A 214 6.73 25.77 23.20
N VAL A 215 7.95 26.33 23.28
CA VAL A 215 9.06 25.76 24.03
C VAL A 215 8.77 25.81 25.53
N LEU A 216 8.30 26.96 26.02
CA LEU A 216 7.96 27.15 27.44
C LEU A 216 6.83 26.21 27.89
N ALA A 217 5.82 25.98 27.04
CA ALA A 217 4.76 25.01 27.28
C ALA A 217 5.32 23.58 27.40
N GLY A 218 6.24 23.19 26.51
CA GLY A 218 6.91 21.88 26.59
C GLY A 218 7.78 21.71 27.84
N GLN A 219 8.44 22.79 28.30
CA GLN A 219 9.23 22.76 29.55
C GLN A 219 8.34 22.56 30.79
N ARG A 220 7.16 23.19 30.82
CA ARG A 220 6.17 23.00 31.89
C ARG A 220 5.66 21.57 31.94
N GLU A 221 5.34 20.97 30.79
CA GLU A 221 4.88 19.57 30.72
C GLU A 221 5.93 18.57 31.20
N ARG A 222 7.22 18.89 31.01
CA ARG A 222 8.33 18.09 31.53
C ARG A 222 8.64 18.34 33.01
N GLY A 223 7.95 19.28 33.66
CA GLY A 223 8.20 19.68 35.05
C GLY A 223 9.51 20.46 35.24
N GLU A 224 10.10 20.97 34.17
CA GLU A 224 11.36 21.73 34.20
C GLU A 224 11.18 23.16 34.73
N VAL A 225 9.94 23.66 34.70
CA VAL A 225 9.60 25.05 35.03
C VAL A 225 8.43 25.04 36.00
N THR A 226 8.56 25.73 37.13
CA THR A 226 7.48 25.88 38.10
C THR A 226 6.39 26.82 37.57
N GLU A 227 5.16 26.73 38.09
CA GLU A 227 4.06 27.63 37.67
C GLU A 227 4.42 29.12 37.81
N GLU A 228 5.19 29.48 38.84
CA GLU A 228 5.65 30.86 39.06
C GLU A 228 6.65 31.30 37.99
N GLN A 229 7.62 30.43 37.65
CA GLN A 229 8.61 30.69 36.60
C GLN A 229 7.94 30.77 35.23
N TYR A 230 6.96 29.89 34.97
CA TYR A 230 6.17 29.91 33.74
C TYR A 230 5.42 31.23 33.59
N GLY A 231 4.75 31.71 34.65
CA GLY A 231 4.03 32.99 34.63
C GLY A 231 4.93 34.21 34.48
N ALA A 232 6.16 34.16 34.98
CA ALA A 232 7.15 35.22 34.79
C ALA A 232 7.67 35.28 33.35
N GLU A 233 8.08 34.13 32.78
CA GLU A 233 8.57 34.06 31.40
C GLU A 233 7.46 34.32 30.37
N TYR A 234 6.24 33.84 30.63
CA TYR A 234 5.08 34.15 29.79
C TYR A 234 4.85 35.67 29.68
N ARG A 235 4.97 36.39 30.79
CA ARG A 235 4.88 37.86 30.81
C ARG A 235 6.07 38.53 30.15
N ARG A 236 7.27 37.98 30.26
CA ARG A 236 8.47 38.51 29.59
C ARG A 236 8.36 38.41 28.07
N ILE A 237 7.90 37.27 27.56
CA ILE A 237 7.74 37.02 26.12
C ILE A 237 6.64 37.91 25.51
N LEU A 238 5.56 38.18 26.27
CA LEU A 238 4.45 39.00 25.81
C LEU A 238 4.59 40.51 26.11
N GLY A 239 5.29 40.86 27.18
CA GLY A 239 5.43 42.21 27.71
C GLY A 239 6.74 42.90 27.36
N GLY A 240 7.49 42.40 26.37
CA GLY A 240 8.71 43.03 25.85
C GLY A 240 8.43 44.35 25.12
N ARG A 241 8.07 45.39 25.88
CA ARG A 241 8.29 46.81 25.59
C ARG A 241 8.72 47.50 26.87
#